data_AF-A0AAD5VI13-F1
#
_entry.id   AF-A0AAD5VI13-F1
#
_cell.length_a   1.000
_cell.length_b   1.000
_cell.length_c   1.000
_cell.angle_alpha   90.00
_cell.angle_beta   90.00
_cell.angle_gamma   90.00
#
_symmetry.space_group_name_H-M   'P 1'
#
loop_
_entity.id
_entity.type
_entity.pdbx_description
1 polymer ?
#
loop_
_entity_poly.entity_id
_entity_poly.type
_entity_poly.pdbx_seq_one_letter_code
_entity_poly.pdbx_strand_id
1 'polypeptide(L)'
;MSLSPTPSQPDPTTSHNLGDENAALRRQLQDTQEELREATQEVPKRPFTTRTLGRAIRWLVSCFESISSLTAEADRRVIAAAEGIVDPPPITDEDVELATARNRTFTGYQLLIEVAPQIPDLMKKPNSNELKSYIKRLQAGANSGRTDNNSRLKWEVAKWINDAYKLGPAERLSTEDRDNRGFQHDICGELLAPIDIDWNDLTVREDIRNGTSEVIPITSRKVFSAVTGSFW
;
A
#
# COMPACT_ATOMS: atom_id res chain seq x y z
N MET A 1 -40.04 8.92 92.59
CA MET A 1 -38.58 9.08 92.44
C MET A 1 -38.01 7.78 91.90
N SER A 2 -37.02 7.91 91.01
CA SER A 2 -36.20 6.87 90.37
C SER A 2 -36.71 6.29 89.03
N LEU A 3 -35.86 6.50 88.02
CA LEU A 3 -36.00 6.21 86.60
C LEU A 3 -35.67 4.75 86.29
N SER A 4 -36.38 4.14 85.34
CA SER A 4 -35.98 2.90 84.66
C SER A 4 -35.88 3.19 83.16
N PRO A 5 -34.77 2.86 82.47
CA PRO A 5 -34.62 3.10 81.03
C PRO A 5 -35.30 1.97 80.25
N THR A 6 -36.23 2.32 79.36
CA THR A 6 -36.79 1.38 78.38
C THR A 6 -35.89 1.36 77.13
N PRO A 7 -35.55 0.19 76.56
CA PRO A 7 -34.43 0.06 75.63
C PRO A 7 -34.78 0.49 74.20
N SER A 8 -33.83 1.16 73.54
CA SER A 8 -33.83 1.38 72.10
C SER A 8 -33.87 0.05 71.34
N GLN A 9 -34.84 -0.10 70.45
CA GLN A 9 -34.83 -1.11 69.40
C GLN A 9 -34.50 -0.44 68.06
N PRO A 10 -33.60 -1.02 67.26
CA PRO A 10 -33.10 -0.43 66.01
C PRO A 10 -34.09 -0.59 64.85
N ASP A 11 -34.15 0.44 64.00
CA ASP A 11 -34.89 0.48 62.73
C ASP A 11 -34.42 -0.63 61.76
N PRO A 12 -35.34 -1.39 61.12
CA PRO A 12 -34.98 -2.36 60.10
C PRO A 12 -35.17 -1.74 58.71
N THR A 13 -34.11 -1.22 58.11
CA THR A 13 -34.11 -1.03 56.65
C THR A 13 -32.71 -1.14 56.10
N THR A 14 -32.59 -1.88 55.00
CA THR A 14 -31.38 -2.21 54.20
C THR A 14 -30.84 -3.63 54.40
N SER A 15 -31.66 -4.64 54.07
CA SER A 15 -31.11 -5.92 53.60
C SER A 15 -30.62 -5.72 52.16
N HIS A 16 -29.39 -5.21 52.02
CA HIS A 16 -28.68 -5.20 50.73
C HIS A 16 -28.58 -6.66 50.26
N ASN A 17 -29.13 -6.98 49.08
CA ASN A 17 -29.13 -8.35 48.56
C ASN A 17 -27.71 -8.73 48.10
N LEU A 18 -26.87 -9.10 49.07
CA LEU A 18 -25.48 -9.52 48.91
C LEU A 18 -25.32 -10.65 47.88
N GLY A 19 -26.37 -11.44 47.63
CA GLY A 19 -26.38 -12.50 46.63
C GLY A 19 -26.31 -11.96 45.19
N ASP A 20 -27.12 -10.94 44.89
CA ASP A 20 -27.18 -10.34 43.55
C ASP A 20 -25.89 -9.57 43.25
N GLU A 21 -25.35 -8.89 44.25
CA GLU A 21 -24.07 -8.16 44.16
C GLU A 21 -22.89 -9.11 43.93
N ASN A 22 -22.85 -10.25 44.65
CA ASN A 22 -21.83 -11.28 44.41
C ASN A 22 -21.95 -11.90 43.01
N ALA A 23 -23.16 -12.10 42.51
CA ALA A 23 -23.37 -12.63 41.16
C ALA A 23 -22.94 -11.63 40.06
N ALA A 24 -23.13 -10.33 40.29
CA ALA A 24 -22.64 -9.28 39.39
C ALA A 24 -21.11 -9.22 39.38
N LEU A 25 -20.48 -9.24 40.55
CA LEU A 25 -19.01 -9.21 40.69
C LEU A 25 -18.34 -10.44 40.06
N ARG A 26 -18.95 -11.63 40.19
CA ARG A 26 -18.43 -12.86 39.55
C ARG A 26 -18.45 -12.78 38.03
N ARG A 27 -19.49 -12.17 37.44
CA ARG A 27 -19.56 -11.94 35.99
C ARG A 27 -18.48 -10.95 35.54
N GLN A 28 -18.35 -9.82 36.23
CA GLN A 28 -17.28 -8.86 35.93
C GLN A 28 -15.88 -9.46 36.04
N LEU A 29 -15.62 -10.29 37.06
CA LEU A 29 -14.34 -10.97 37.21
C LEU A 29 -14.08 -11.96 36.06
N GLN A 30 -15.11 -12.67 35.62
CA GLN A 30 -15.00 -13.59 34.49
C GLN A 30 -14.73 -12.84 33.18
N ASP A 31 -15.47 -11.77 32.89
CA ASP A 31 -15.28 -10.93 31.71
C ASP A 31 -13.87 -10.31 31.70
N THR A 32 -13.43 -9.78 32.85
CA THR A 32 -12.08 -9.20 33.00
C THR A 32 -10.99 -10.25 32.82
N GLN A 33 -11.20 -11.48 33.31
CA GLN A 33 -10.26 -12.59 33.13
C GLN A 33 -10.19 -13.06 31.67
N GLU A 34 -11.31 -13.02 30.95
CA GLU A 34 -11.37 -13.35 29.52
C GLU A 34 -10.66 -12.28 28.68
N GLU A 35 -10.89 -10.99 28.93
CA GLU A 35 -10.15 -9.89 28.30
C GLU A 35 -8.64 -9.98 28.58
N LEU A 36 -8.23 -10.30 29.82
CA LEU A 36 -6.83 -10.52 30.16
C LEU A 36 -6.23 -11.71 29.42
N ARG A 37 -6.99 -12.79 29.25
CA ARG A 37 -6.57 -13.99 28.51
C ARG A 37 -6.44 -13.73 27.02
N GLU A 38 -7.31 -12.92 26.44
CA GLU A 38 -7.20 -12.46 25.05
C GLU A 38 -6.03 -11.51 24.85
N ALA A 39 -5.82 -10.56 25.78
CA ALA A 39 -4.71 -9.62 25.74
C ALA A 39 -3.33 -10.26 25.99
N THR A 40 -3.27 -11.35 26.76
CA THR A 40 -2.03 -12.10 27.04
C THR A 40 -1.74 -13.22 26.04
N GLN A 41 -2.68 -13.55 25.14
CA GLN A 41 -2.37 -14.39 24.00
C GLN A 41 -1.44 -13.63 23.04
N GLU A 42 -0.14 -13.86 23.16
CA GLU A 42 0.82 -13.43 22.15
C GLU A 42 0.46 -14.11 20.82
N VAL A 43 -0.16 -13.37 19.91
CA VAL A 43 -0.33 -13.82 18.52
C VAL A 43 1.07 -14.15 18.01
N PRO A 44 1.36 -15.39 17.58
CA PRO A 44 2.69 -15.77 17.17
C PRO A 44 3.13 -14.87 16.01
N LYS A 45 4.09 -13.98 16.28
CA LYS A 45 4.65 -13.09 15.27
C LYS A 45 5.29 -13.98 14.22
N ARG A 46 4.67 -14.05 13.04
CA ARG A 46 5.23 -14.80 11.92
C ARG A 46 6.66 -14.32 11.70
N PRO A 47 7.65 -15.22 11.61
CA PRO A 47 9.04 -14.82 11.47
C PRO A 47 9.19 -13.93 10.24
N PHE A 48 9.97 -12.86 10.41
CA PHE A 48 10.18 -11.88 9.35
C PHE A 48 10.98 -12.54 8.22
N THR A 49 10.28 -12.95 7.16
CA THR A 49 10.91 -13.62 6.02
C THR A 49 11.51 -12.60 5.05
N THR A 50 12.51 -13.01 4.27
CA THR A 50 13.02 -12.22 3.14
C THR A 50 11.90 -11.77 2.19
N ARG A 51 10.87 -12.60 2.00
CA ARG A 51 9.71 -12.24 1.18
C ARG A 51 8.88 -11.13 1.85
N THR A 52 8.71 -11.18 3.16
CA THR A 52 8.02 -10.14 3.94
C THR A 52 8.78 -8.82 3.86
N LEU A 53 10.11 -8.83 4.05
CA LEU A 53 10.98 -7.67 3.88
C LEU A 53 10.82 -7.03 2.50
N GLY A 54 10.76 -7.87 1.45
CA GLY A 54 10.62 -7.42 0.08
C GLY A 54 9.38 -6.56 -0.18
N ARG A 55 8.28 -6.75 0.57
CA ARG A 55 7.00 -6.07 0.30
C ARG A 55 7.09 -4.55 0.36
N ALA A 56 7.93 -4.00 1.25
CA ALA A 56 8.08 -2.55 1.44
C ALA A 56 9.11 -1.93 0.48
N ILE A 57 9.93 -2.72 -0.21
CA ILE A 57 11.03 -2.22 -1.05
C ILE A 57 10.52 -1.28 -2.15
N ARG A 58 9.37 -1.58 -2.75
CA ARG A 58 8.78 -0.71 -3.79
C ARG A 58 8.40 0.67 -3.29
N TRP A 59 8.17 0.82 -1.98
CA TRP A 59 7.83 2.09 -1.36
C TRP A 59 9.07 2.83 -0.87
N LEU A 60 10.02 2.11 -0.29
CA LEU A 60 11.20 2.71 0.35
C LEU A 60 12.33 3.01 -0.62
N VAL A 61 12.47 2.22 -1.69
CA VAL A 61 13.69 2.17 -2.50
C VAL A 61 13.45 2.69 -3.91
N SER A 62 12.60 1.99 -4.67
CA SER A 62 12.27 2.35 -6.06
C SER A 62 11.00 1.65 -6.52
N CYS A 63 10.05 2.44 -7.03
CA CYS A 63 8.80 1.94 -7.59
C CYS A 63 9.02 1.11 -8.88
N PHE A 64 10.09 1.40 -9.63
CA PHE A 64 10.21 0.96 -11.03
C PHE A 64 11.38 0.00 -11.28
N GLU A 65 12.50 0.13 -10.55
CA GLU A 65 13.70 -0.67 -10.82
C GLU A 65 13.63 -2.07 -10.19
N SER A 66 14.10 -3.11 -10.88
CA SER A 66 14.23 -4.42 -10.26
C SER A 66 15.38 -4.44 -9.27
N ILE A 67 15.30 -5.28 -8.23
CA ILE A 67 16.39 -5.44 -7.27
C ILE A 67 17.67 -5.89 -7.97
N SER A 68 17.54 -6.74 -9.01
CA SER A 68 18.66 -7.14 -9.85
C SER A 68 19.28 -5.95 -10.60
N SER A 69 18.47 -5.01 -11.10
CA SER A 69 18.94 -3.79 -11.77
C SER A 69 19.71 -2.89 -10.81
N LEU A 70 19.21 -2.75 -9.57
CA LEU A 70 19.89 -1.99 -8.51
C LEU A 70 21.27 -2.59 -8.21
N THR A 71 21.36 -3.92 -8.02
CA THR A 71 22.64 -4.59 -7.77
C THR A 71 23.58 -4.55 -8.98
N ALA A 72 23.04 -4.66 -10.20
CA ALA A 72 23.84 -4.60 -11.42
C ALA A 72 24.47 -3.22 -11.65
N GLU A 73 23.76 -2.13 -11.35
CA GLU A 73 24.34 -0.78 -11.40
C GLU A 73 25.43 -0.59 -10.33
N ALA A 74 25.28 -1.20 -9.16
CA ALA A 74 26.34 -1.20 -8.14
C ALA A 74 27.59 -1.94 -8.62
N ASP A 75 27.43 -3.14 -9.19
CA ASP A 75 28.54 -3.90 -9.78
C ASP A 75 29.21 -3.13 -10.92
N ARG A 76 28.43 -2.50 -11.81
CA ARG A 76 28.95 -1.66 -12.91
C ARG A 76 29.90 -0.58 -12.38
N ARG A 77 29.51 0.12 -11.30
CA ARG A 77 30.33 1.19 -10.71
C ARG A 77 31.60 0.66 -10.07
N VAL A 78 31.55 -0.50 -9.42
CA VAL A 78 32.74 -1.15 -8.86
C VAL A 78 33.72 -1.54 -9.97
N ILE A 79 33.23 -2.13 -11.05
CA ILE A 79 34.03 -2.52 -12.22
C ILE A 79 34.64 -1.28 -12.88
N ALA A 80 33.84 -0.26 -13.16
CA ALA A 80 34.31 0.99 -13.76
C ALA A 80 35.41 1.64 -12.91
N ALA A 81 35.24 1.69 -11.59
CA ALA A 81 36.25 2.22 -10.68
C ALA A 81 37.55 1.39 -10.68
N ALA A 82 37.45 0.06 -10.74
CA ALA A 82 38.60 -0.84 -10.80
C ALA A 82 39.38 -0.72 -12.12
N GLU A 83 38.66 -0.49 -13.23
CA GLU A 83 39.23 -0.32 -14.57
C GLU A 83 39.65 1.13 -14.87
N GLY A 84 39.43 2.06 -13.93
CA GLY A 84 39.69 3.49 -14.14
C GLY A 84 38.82 4.13 -15.21
N ILE A 85 37.68 3.51 -15.52
CA ILE A 85 36.70 4.02 -16.49
C ILE A 85 35.92 5.16 -15.84
N VAL A 86 36.01 6.34 -16.45
CA VAL A 86 35.19 7.49 -16.10
C VAL A 86 34.04 7.56 -17.10
N ASP A 87 32.80 7.62 -16.61
CA ASP A 87 31.64 7.85 -17.46
C ASP A 87 31.86 9.16 -18.24
N PRO A 88 31.79 9.16 -19.58
CA PRO A 88 32.01 10.35 -20.37
C PRO A 88 30.98 11.42 -19.99
N PRO A 89 31.34 12.72 -20.09
CA PRO A 89 30.36 13.78 -19.88
C PRO A 89 29.22 13.59 -20.89
N PRO A 90 27.96 13.74 -20.46
CA PRO A 90 26.83 13.61 -21.37
C PRO A 90 26.89 14.69 -22.45
N ILE A 91 26.75 14.30 -23.72
CA ILE A 91 26.86 15.22 -24.86
C ILE A 91 25.46 15.49 -25.44
N THR A 92 24.60 14.48 -25.46
CA THR A 92 23.22 14.58 -25.94
C THR A 92 22.22 14.58 -24.77
N ASP A 93 20.99 15.02 -25.04
CA ASP A 93 19.89 14.91 -24.06
C ASP A 93 19.63 13.45 -23.65
N GLU A 94 19.84 12.52 -24.58
CA GLU A 94 19.72 11.08 -24.33
C GLU A 94 20.80 10.58 -23.35
N ASP A 95 22.03 11.09 -23.47
CA ASP A 95 23.11 10.80 -22.52
C ASP A 95 22.79 11.37 -21.12
N VAL A 96 22.22 12.57 -21.07
CA VAL A 96 21.78 13.21 -19.81
C VAL A 96 20.70 12.36 -19.13
N GLU A 97 19.70 11.89 -19.89
CA GLU A 97 18.64 11.04 -19.38
C GLU A 97 19.19 9.70 -18.88
N LEU A 98 20.07 9.06 -19.65
CA LEU A 98 20.71 7.80 -19.25
C LEU A 98 21.55 7.96 -17.98
N ALA A 99 22.37 9.02 -17.89
CA ALA A 99 23.18 9.31 -16.70
C ALA A 99 22.28 9.55 -15.47
N THR A 100 21.19 10.29 -15.66
CA THR A 100 20.18 10.54 -14.62
C THR A 100 19.53 9.24 -14.14
N ALA A 101 19.11 8.39 -15.08
CA ALA A 101 18.52 7.09 -14.78
C ALA A 101 19.49 6.19 -13.99
N ARG A 102 20.77 6.12 -14.39
CA ARG A 102 21.82 5.37 -13.68
C ARG A 102 22.04 5.90 -12.27
N ASN A 103 22.10 7.22 -12.09
CA ASN A 103 22.25 7.84 -10.77
C ASN A 103 21.05 7.56 -9.86
N ARG A 104 19.84 7.62 -10.41
CA ARG A 104 18.61 7.23 -9.69
C ARG A 104 18.65 5.76 -9.26
N THR A 105 19.05 4.87 -10.17
CA THR A 105 19.17 3.42 -9.89
C THR A 105 20.21 3.16 -8.80
N PHE A 106 21.36 3.84 -8.84
CA PHE A 106 22.37 3.69 -7.80
C PHE A 106 21.92 4.26 -6.45
N THR A 107 21.21 5.40 -6.44
CA THR A 107 20.58 5.94 -5.23
C THR A 107 19.60 4.92 -4.64
N GLY A 108 18.82 4.25 -5.50
CA GLY A 108 17.97 3.13 -5.10
C GLY A 108 18.78 1.97 -4.50
N TYR A 109 19.93 1.62 -5.07
CA TYR A 109 20.80 0.60 -4.45
C TYR A 109 21.27 1.02 -3.05
N GLN A 110 21.62 2.30 -2.84
CA GLN A 110 22.04 2.80 -1.53
C GLN A 110 20.91 2.67 -0.49
N LEU A 111 19.67 3.02 -0.84
CA LEU A 111 18.51 2.82 0.03
C LEU A 111 18.21 1.33 0.26
N LEU A 112 18.42 0.49 -0.76
CA LEU A 112 18.21 -0.95 -0.65
C LEU A 112 19.10 -1.58 0.41
N ILE A 113 20.38 -1.20 0.49
CA ILE A 113 21.32 -1.77 1.46
C ILE A 113 21.06 -1.29 2.89
N GLU A 114 20.37 -0.15 3.08
CA GLU A 114 19.88 0.25 4.40
C GLU A 114 18.75 -0.67 4.88
N VAL A 115 17.85 -1.06 3.97
CA VAL A 115 16.70 -1.94 4.27
C VAL A 115 17.11 -3.42 4.32
N ALA A 116 18.09 -3.83 3.51
CA ALA A 116 18.57 -5.21 3.38
C ALA A 116 20.10 -5.27 3.48
N PRO A 117 20.68 -5.06 4.68
CA PRO A 117 22.12 -4.87 4.90
C PRO A 117 22.99 -6.10 4.60
N GLN A 118 22.38 -7.26 4.42
CA GLN A 118 23.08 -8.48 4.03
C GLN A 118 23.48 -8.55 2.54
N ILE A 119 22.95 -7.65 1.70
CA ILE A 119 23.22 -7.66 0.25
C ILE A 119 24.70 -7.46 -0.08
N PRO A 120 25.41 -6.44 0.46
CA PRO A 120 26.83 -6.23 0.14
C PRO A 120 27.71 -7.43 0.47
N ASP A 121 27.47 -8.10 1.61
CA ASP A 121 28.26 -9.26 2.00
C ASP A 121 27.96 -10.49 1.13
N LEU A 122 26.71 -10.64 0.68
CA LEU A 122 26.34 -11.66 -0.29
C LEU A 122 26.93 -11.40 -1.69
N MET A 123 27.13 -10.13 -2.07
CA MET A 123 27.76 -9.72 -3.33
C MET A 123 29.26 -10.02 -3.37
N LYS A 124 29.98 -9.93 -2.24
CA LYS A 124 31.41 -10.26 -2.16
C LYS A 124 31.73 -11.74 -2.37
N LYS A 125 30.73 -12.63 -2.31
CA LYS A 125 30.94 -14.09 -2.41
C LYS A 125 31.09 -14.51 -3.89
N PRO A 126 32.17 -15.24 -4.26
CA PRO A 126 32.55 -15.50 -5.66
C PRO A 126 31.60 -16.41 -6.47
N ASN A 127 30.62 -17.07 -5.83
CA ASN A 127 29.61 -17.88 -6.54
C ASN A 127 28.29 -17.92 -5.77
N SER A 128 27.69 -16.75 -5.56
CA SER A 128 26.57 -16.60 -4.64
C SER A 128 25.23 -16.99 -5.25
N ASN A 129 24.99 -18.31 -5.42
CA ASN A 129 23.63 -18.84 -5.57
C ASN A 129 22.73 -18.37 -4.40
N GLU A 130 23.33 -18.11 -3.24
CA GLU A 130 22.72 -17.45 -2.09
C GLU A 130 22.21 -16.04 -2.41
N LEU A 131 23.04 -15.18 -3.02
CA LEU A 131 22.63 -13.83 -3.47
C LEU A 131 21.47 -13.93 -4.46
N LYS A 132 21.59 -14.79 -5.48
CA LYS A 132 20.53 -14.99 -6.49
C LYS A 132 19.22 -15.41 -5.84
N SER A 133 19.27 -16.37 -4.91
CA SER A 133 18.12 -16.84 -4.14
C SER A 133 17.54 -15.76 -3.23
N TYR A 134 18.40 -14.95 -2.60
CA TYR A 134 18.01 -13.85 -1.74
C TYR A 134 17.30 -12.73 -2.51
N ILE A 135 17.91 -12.25 -3.60
CA ILE A 135 17.33 -11.26 -4.53
C ILE A 135 15.99 -11.77 -5.08
N LYS A 136 15.92 -13.04 -5.52
CA LYS A 136 14.67 -13.63 -6.03
C LYS A 136 13.55 -13.59 -4.99
N ARG A 137 13.84 -13.91 -3.73
CA ARG A 137 12.85 -13.87 -2.64
C ARG A 137 12.43 -12.44 -2.30
N LEU A 138 13.37 -11.50 -2.25
CA LEU A 138 13.05 -10.08 -2.05
C LEU A 138 12.18 -9.55 -3.20
N GLN A 139 12.55 -9.85 -4.44
CA GLN A 139 11.81 -9.41 -5.62
C GLN A 139 10.39 -10.00 -5.64
N ALA A 140 10.23 -11.26 -5.26
CA ALA A 140 8.92 -11.88 -5.11
C ALA A 140 8.07 -11.18 -4.04
N GLY A 141 8.70 -10.78 -2.92
CA GLY A 141 8.09 -9.93 -1.89
C GLY A 141 7.63 -8.58 -2.43
N ALA A 142 8.53 -7.87 -3.10
CA ALA A 142 8.28 -6.57 -3.73
C ALA A 142 7.14 -6.62 -4.74
N ASN A 143 7.13 -7.64 -5.60
CA ASN A 143 6.06 -7.86 -6.57
C ASN A 143 4.73 -8.16 -5.87
N SER A 144 4.75 -8.99 -4.81
CA SER A 144 3.54 -9.30 -4.03
C SER A 144 2.96 -8.06 -3.35
N GLY A 145 3.80 -7.22 -2.76
CA GLY A 145 3.38 -5.96 -2.14
C GLY A 145 2.74 -5.02 -3.16
N ARG A 146 3.36 -4.86 -4.34
CA ARG A 146 2.79 -4.08 -5.44
C ARG A 146 1.45 -4.63 -5.91
N THR A 147 1.34 -5.94 -6.11
CA THR A 147 0.09 -6.58 -6.53
C THR A 147 -1.02 -6.35 -5.52
N ASP A 148 -0.75 -6.56 -4.22
CA ASP A 148 -1.72 -6.31 -3.15
C ASP A 148 -2.15 -4.82 -3.14
N ASN A 149 -1.21 -3.88 -3.23
CA ASN A 149 -1.51 -2.45 -3.30
C ASN A 149 -2.38 -2.10 -4.52
N ASN A 150 -2.06 -2.61 -5.71
CA ASN A 150 -2.85 -2.37 -6.93
C ASN A 150 -4.25 -2.99 -6.85
N SER A 151 -4.35 -4.19 -6.26
CA SER A 151 -5.64 -4.82 -5.97
C SER A 151 -6.44 -3.98 -4.99
N ARG A 152 -5.78 -3.32 -4.04
CA ARG A 152 -6.43 -2.47 -3.05
C ARG A 152 -6.92 -1.14 -3.58
N LEU A 153 -6.10 -0.52 -4.43
CA LEU A 153 -6.42 0.76 -5.07
C LEU A 153 -7.75 0.69 -5.83
N LYS A 154 -8.09 -0.48 -6.39
CA LYS A 154 -9.39 -0.71 -7.03
C LYS A 154 -10.56 -0.33 -6.12
N TRP A 155 -10.62 -0.83 -4.90
CA TRP A 155 -11.77 -0.54 -4.03
C TRP A 155 -11.66 0.85 -3.40
N GLU A 156 -10.46 1.27 -3.01
CA GLU A 156 -10.25 2.57 -2.38
C GLU A 156 -10.61 3.74 -3.28
N VAL A 157 -10.22 3.70 -4.57
CA VAL A 157 -10.50 4.81 -5.50
C VAL A 157 -11.99 4.96 -5.73
N ALA A 158 -12.72 3.86 -5.95
CA ALA A 158 -14.17 3.93 -6.12
C ALA A 158 -14.87 4.45 -4.88
N LYS A 159 -14.46 3.97 -3.70
CA LYS A 159 -14.97 4.46 -2.42
C LYS A 159 -14.69 5.95 -2.26
N TRP A 160 -13.45 6.39 -2.49
CA TRP A 160 -13.05 7.79 -2.40
C TRP A 160 -13.88 8.68 -3.33
N ILE A 161 -14.05 8.32 -4.61
CA ILE A 161 -14.84 9.11 -5.55
C ILE A 161 -16.32 9.17 -5.10
N ASN A 162 -16.90 8.03 -4.73
CA ASN A 162 -18.27 7.95 -4.25
C ASN A 162 -18.53 8.87 -3.04
N ASP A 163 -17.59 8.89 -2.10
CA ASP A 163 -17.71 9.65 -0.86
C ASP A 163 -17.40 11.15 -1.07
N ALA A 164 -16.37 11.47 -1.85
CA ALA A 164 -15.94 12.85 -2.12
C ALA A 164 -16.94 13.63 -2.97
N TYR A 165 -17.53 12.98 -4.00
CA TYR A 165 -18.46 13.61 -4.92
C TYR A 165 -19.94 13.37 -4.56
N LYS A 166 -20.20 12.61 -3.49
CA LYS A 166 -21.55 12.30 -2.99
C LYS A 166 -22.47 11.76 -4.08
N LEU A 167 -21.94 10.82 -4.87
CA LEU A 167 -22.64 10.28 -6.04
C LEU A 167 -23.97 9.63 -5.64
N GLY A 168 -25.00 9.91 -6.42
CA GLY A 168 -26.31 9.29 -6.27
C GLY A 168 -26.28 7.80 -6.62
N PRO A 169 -27.33 7.02 -6.29
CA PRO A 169 -27.33 5.58 -6.49
C PRO A 169 -27.05 5.12 -7.94
N ALA A 170 -27.52 5.87 -8.94
CA ALA A 170 -27.35 5.52 -10.36
C ALA A 170 -25.95 5.81 -10.91
N GLU A 171 -25.22 6.74 -10.31
CA GLU A 171 -23.87 7.14 -10.72
C GLU A 171 -22.80 6.48 -9.85
N ARG A 172 -23.20 5.82 -8.76
CA ARG A 172 -22.26 5.25 -7.79
C ARG A 172 -21.38 4.19 -8.45
N LEU A 173 -20.07 4.36 -8.27
CA LEU A 173 -19.10 3.37 -8.73
C LEU A 173 -19.17 2.14 -7.84
N SER A 174 -19.33 0.96 -8.46
CA SER A 174 -19.11 -0.32 -7.78
C SER A 174 -17.69 -0.34 -7.22
N THR A 175 -17.46 -0.84 -6.00
CA THR A 175 -16.11 -1.06 -5.44
C THR A 175 -15.51 -2.40 -5.89
N GLU A 176 -16.34 -3.30 -6.42
CA GLU A 176 -16.01 -4.71 -6.67
C GLU A 176 -15.60 -5.02 -8.10
N ASP A 177 -15.93 -4.18 -9.08
CA ASP A 177 -15.51 -4.29 -10.49
C ASP A 177 -14.72 -3.04 -10.91
N ARG A 178 -14.38 -2.86 -12.19
CA ARG A 178 -13.72 -1.63 -12.67
C ARG A 178 -14.56 -0.92 -13.73
N ASP A 179 -15.81 -1.35 -13.89
CA ASP A 179 -16.64 -0.94 -15.00
C ASP A 179 -17.12 0.49 -14.76
N ASN A 180 -17.25 1.26 -15.84
CA ASN A 180 -17.67 2.66 -15.77
C ASN A 180 -16.76 3.55 -14.88
N ARG A 181 -15.46 3.25 -14.74
CA ARG A 181 -14.48 4.07 -13.98
C ARG A 181 -13.51 4.87 -14.85
N GLY A 182 -13.85 5.03 -16.13
CA GLY A 182 -13.07 5.78 -17.12
C GLY A 182 -13.85 6.96 -17.67
N PHE A 183 -13.56 7.36 -18.91
CA PHE A 183 -14.20 8.50 -19.59
C PHE A 183 -15.71 8.36 -19.81
N GLN A 184 -16.27 7.15 -19.69
CA GLN A 184 -17.72 6.92 -19.75
C GLN A 184 -18.46 7.55 -18.55
N HIS A 185 -17.81 7.66 -17.40
CA HIS A 185 -18.38 8.28 -16.22
C HIS A 185 -17.97 9.75 -16.16
N ASP A 186 -18.92 10.65 -15.91
CA ASP A 186 -18.67 12.10 -15.97
C ASP A 186 -17.57 12.55 -15.01
N ILE A 187 -17.66 12.21 -13.72
CA ILE A 187 -16.64 12.59 -12.72
C ILE A 187 -15.29 11.93 -12.97
N CYS A 188 -15.26 10.61 -13.25
CA CYS A 188 -14.01 9.92 -13.54
C CYS A 188 -13.33 10.49 -14.79
N GLY A 189 -14.09 10.79 -15.83
CA GLY A 189 -13.58 11.37 -17.05
C GLY A 189 -13.03 12.78 -16.83
N GLU A 190 -13.68 13.61 -16.01
CA GLU A 190 -13.18 14.93 -15.61
C GLU A 190 -11.83 14.81 -14.90
N LEU A 191 -11.72 13.89 -13.94
CA LEU A 191 -10.48 13.64 -13.19
C LEU A 191 -9.34 13.08 -14.04
N LEU A 192 -9.67 12.37 -15.12
CA LEU A 192 -8.70 11.78 -16.05
C LEU A 192 -8.37 12.72 -17.21
N ALA A 193 -9.17 13.75 -17.45
CA ALA A 193 -8.97 14.68 -18.54
C ALA A 193 -7.64 15.43 -18.36
N PRO A 194 -6.82 15.52 -19.42
CA PRO A 194 -5.68 16.44 -19.45
C PRO A 194 -6.09 17.88 -19.12
N ILE A 195 -5.18 18.64 -18.52
CA ILE A 195 -5.45 20.01 -18.05
C ILE A 195 -5.79 21.00 -19.17
N ASP A 196 -5.37 20.69 -20.40
CA ASP A 196 -5.63 21.44 -21.62
C ASP A 196 -6.97 21.09 -22.28
N ILE A 197 -7.73 20.12 -21.73
CA ILE A 197 -9.04 19.71 -22.22
C ILE A 197 -10.14 20.29 -21.31
N ASP A 198 -11.06 21.05 -21.90
CA ASP A 198 -12.29 21.46 -21.20
C ASP A 198 -13.30 20.31 -21.19
N TRP A 199 -13.36 19.56 -20.08
CA TRP A 199 -14.31 18.45 -19.91
C TRP A 199 -15.78 18.90 -19.86
N ASN A 200 -16.04 20.19 -19.61
CA ASN A 200 -17.41 20.73 -19.60
C ASN A 200 -17.96 20.95 -21.00
N ASP A 201 -17.10 20.99 -22.02
CA ASP A 201 -17.52 20.97 -23.42
C ASP A 201 -18.07 19.56 -23.78
N LEU A 202 -19.37 19.51 -24.06
CA LEU A 202 -20.06 18.28 -24.42
C LEU A 202 -19.50 17.65 -25.70
N THR A 203 -19.11 18.46 -26.68
CA THR A 203 -18.55 17.94 -27.93
C THR A 203 -17.21 17.26 -27.67
N VAL A 204 -16.37 17.88 -26.85
CA VAL A 204 -15.09 17.29 -26.41
C VAL A 204 -15.31 15.97 -25.66
N ARG A 205 -16.28 15.94 -24.74
CA ARG A 205 -16.60 14.74 -23.96
C ARG A 205 -17.10 13.60 -24.85
N GLU A 206 -17.99 13.90 -25.79
CA GLU A 206 -18.49 12.92 -26.76
C GLU A 206 -17.38 12.43 -27.67
N ASP A 207 -16.51 13.31 -28.16
CA ASP A 207 -15.38 12.93 -29.00
C ASP A 207 -14.39 12.01 -28.27
N ILE A 208 -14.15 12.26 -26.98
CA ILE A 208 -13.32 11.41 -26.14
C ILE A 208 -13.98 10.03 -25.95
N ARG A 209 -15.28 10.00 -25.62
CA ARG A 209 -16.03 8.75 -25.41
C ARG A 209 -16.13 7.91 -26.68
N ASN A 210 -16.30 8.56 -27.83
CA ASN A 210 -16.39 7.91 -29.14
C ASN A 210 -15.01 7.58 -29.72
N GLY A 211 -13.92 8.02 -29.07
CA GLY A 211 -12.54 7.77 -29.51
C GLY A 211 -12.14 8.55 -30.77
N THR A 212 -12.89 9.59 -31.13
CA THR A 212 -12.64 10.49 -32.26
C THR A 212 -11.70 11.65 -31.91
N SER A 213 -11.56 11.97 -30.61
CA SER A 213 -10.70 13.08 -30.14
C SER A 213 -9.22 12.88 -30.50
N GLU A 214 -8.66 13.78 -31.31
CA GLU A 214 -7.22 13.80 -31.65
C GLU A 214 -6.31 14.13 -30.45
N VAL A 215 -6.87 14.73 -29.39
CA VAL A 215 -6.13 15.23 -28.24
C VAL A 215 -5.66 14.12 -27.31
N ILE A 216 -6.40 13.00 -27.24
CA ILE A 216 -5.94 11.82 -26.48
C ILE A 216 -5.07 10.95 -27.40
N PRO A 217 -3.76 10.81 -27.12
CA PRO A 217 -2.83 10.13 -28.01
C PRO A 217 -3.24 8.70 -28.33
N ILE A 218 -3.10 8.32 -29.61
CA ILE A 218 -3.41 6.97 -30.14
C ILE A 218 -2.63 5.85 -29.43
N THR A 219 -1.49 6.18 -28.80
CA THR A 219 -0.70 5.25 -27.98
C THR A 219 -1.48 4.74 -26.76
N SER A 220 -2.32 5.56 -26.13
CA SER A 220 -3.27 5.10 -25.13
C SER A 220 -4.35 4.21 -25.76
N ARG A 221 -4.85 4.56 -26.95
CA ARG A 221 -5.91 3.80 -27.66
C ARG A 221 -5.53 2.35 -27.95
N LYS A 222 -4.30 2.10 -28.43
CA LYS A 222 -3.82 0.74 -28.74
C LYS A 222 -3.57 -0.10 -27.49
N VAL A 223 -3.11 0.52 -26.39
CA VAL A 223 -2.86 -0.19 -25.13
C VAL A 223 -4.18 -0.62 -24.47
N PHE A 224 -5.23 0.21 -24.55
CA PHE A 224 -6.53 -0.13 -23.98
C PHE A 224 -7.31 -1.14 -24.85
N SER A 225 -7.32 -1.02 -26.19
CA SER A 225 -8.07 -1.96 -27.04
C SER A 225 -7.47 -3.37 -27.10
N ALA A 226 -6.15 -3.51 -26.96
CA ALA A 226 -5.45 -4.79 -27.06
C ALA A 226 -5.63 -5.69 -25.82
N VAL A 227 -6.01 -5.12 -24.68
CA VAL A 227 -6.14 -5.85 -23.40
C VAL A 227 -7.57 -6.30 -23.12
N THR A 228 -8.59 -5.66 -23.72
CA THR A 228 -10.00 -5.83 -23.32
C THR A 228 -10.89 -6.41 -24.42
N GLY A 229 -10.36 -6.59 -25.64
CA GLY A 229 -11.09 -7.21 -26.76
C GLY A 229 -12.32 -6.44 -27.24
N SER A 230 -12.57 -5.26 -26.68
CA SER A 230 -13.69 -4.37 -26.96
C SER A 230 -13.29 -2.97 -26.51
N PHE A 231 -13.67 -1.95 -27.29
CA PHE A 231 -13.75 -0.60 -26.75
C PHE A 231 -14.86 -0.64 -25.70
N TRP A 232 -14.51 -0.27 -24.47
CA TRP A 232 -15.42 -0.24 -23.34
C TRP A 232 -16.71 0.49 -23.68
#